data_AF-U2M993-F1
#
_entry.id   AF-U2M993-F1
#
_cell.length_a   1.000
_cell.length_b   1.000
_cell.length_c   1.000
_cell.angle_alpha   90.00
_cell.angle_beta   90.00
_cell.angle_gamma   90.00
#
_symmetry.space_group_name_H-M   'P 1'
#
loop_
_entity.id
_entity.type
_entity.pdbx_description
1 polymer ?
#
loop_
_entity_poly.entity_id
_entity_poly.type
_entity_poly.pdbx_seq_one_letter_code
_entity_poly.pdbx_strand_id
1 'polypeptide(L)'
;MYIHKRQLFKYIYLGNVLCLITAVVCYVFIDRHPVGQPYSASWMEAIPFVWLFTIFGGYFWFIASMIIFLVEVSRRNMLAKVLLGFIILCFALLTLWSLFIFFGGIWVLRGTH
;
A
#
# COMPACT_ATOMS: atom_id res chain seq x y z
N MET A 1 27.26 -2.17 -13.32
CA MET A 1 26.29 -1.54 -12.39
C MET A 1 24.96 -2.35 -12.29
N TYR A 2 25.02 -3.68 -12.14
CA TYR A 2 23.83 -4.56 -11.99
C TYR A 2 23.67 -5.12 -10.57
N ILE A 3 24.77 -5.21 -9.81
CA ILE A 3 24.81 -5.78 -8.46
C ILE A 3 24.08 -4.87 -7.46
N HIS A 4 24.15 -3.55 -7.65
CA HIS A 4 23.53 -2.58 -6.75
C HIS A 4 22.00 -2.59 -6.80
N LYS A 5 21.41 -2.77 -8.00
CA LYS A 5 19.94 -2.91 -8.14
C LYS A 5 19.43 -4.15 -7.43
N ARG A 6 20.14 -5.28 -7.55
CA ARG A 6 19.77 -6.58 -6.92
C ARG A 6 19.79 -6.52 -5.38
N GLN A 7 20.70 -5.73 -4.81
CA GLN A 7 20.77 -5.47 -3.37
C GLN A 7 19.59 -4.61 -2.88
N LEU A 8 19.24 -3.54 -3.62
CA LEU A 8 18.10 -2.67 -3.30
C LEU A 8 16.78 -3.47 -3.21
N PHE A 9 16.57 -4.43 -4.11
CA PHE A 9 15.40 -5.33 -4.07
C PHE A 9 15.31 -6.14 -2.79
N LYS A 10 16.44 -6.67 -2.29
CA LYS A 10 16.46 -7.40 -1.02
C LYS A 10 16.03 -6.48 0.12
N TYR A 11 16.52 -5.24 0.18
CA TYR A 11 16.19 -4.31 1.26
C TYR A 11 14.73 -3.85 1.24
N ILE A 12 14.15 -3.60 0.06
CA ILE A 12 12.74 -3.22 -0.08
C ILE A 12 11.82 -4.37 0.36
N TYR A 13 12.14 -5.61 0.01
CA TYR A 13 11.36 -6.77 0.41
C TYR A 13 11.48 -7.07 1.91
N LEU A 14 12.70 -6.95 2.46
CA LEU A 14 12.97 -7.14 3.88
C LEU A 14 12.28 -6.06 4.73
N GLY A 15 12.25 -4.81 4.25
CA GLY A 15 11.49 -3.72 4.85
C GLY A 15 9.98 -3.99 4.89
N ASN A 16 9.41 -4.52 3.81
CA ASN A 16 8.00 -4.94 3.78
C ASN A 16 7.68 -6.04 4.79
N VAL A 17 8.53 -7.07 4.89
CA VAL A 17 8.36 -8.16 5.86
C VAL A 17 8.43 -7.62 7.29
N LEU A 18 9.37 -6.72 7.57
CA LEU A 18 9.48 -6.07 8.89
C LEU A 18 8.26 -5.21 9.21
N CYS A 19 7.73 -4.46 8.23
CA CYS A 19 6.50 -3.70 8.40
C CYS A 19 5.31 -4.62 8.68
N LEU A 20 5.17 -5.71 7.94
CA LEU A 20 4.10 -6.69 8.15
C LEU A 20 4.17 -7.30 9.57
N ILE A 21 5.36 -7.75 10.00
CA ILE A 21 5.56 -8.33 11.33
C ILE A 21 5.20 -7.30 12.41
N THR A 22 5.70 -6.07 12.27
CA THR A 22 5.46 -4.99 13.25
C THR A 22 3.97 -4.62 13.31
N ALA A 23 3.27 -4.58 12.17
CA ALA A 23 1.84 -4.31 12.10
C ALA A 23 1.02 -5.46 12.72
N VAL A 24 1.37 -6.72 12.46
CA VAL A 24 0.68 -7.87 13.09
C VAL A 24 0.87 -7.86 14.61
N VAL A 25 2.09 -7.61 15.08
CA VAL A 25 2.37 -7.53 16.52
C VAL A 25 1.56 -6.41 17.17
N CYS A 26 1.58 -5.20 16.60
CA CYS A 26 0.81 -4.07 17.14
C CYS A 26 -0.71 -4.33 17.09
N TYR A 27 -1.20 -5.00 16.04
CA TYR A 27 -2.62 -5.39 15.95
C TYR A 27 -3.02 -6.33 17.08
N VAL A 28 -2.21 -7.35 17.38
CA VAL A 28 -2.48 -8.28 18.50
C VAL A 28 -2.52 -7.55 19.84
N PHE A 29 -1.65 -6.57 20.06
CA PHE A 29 -1.69 -5.75 21.27
C PHE A 29 -2.95 -4.88 21.38
N ILE A 30 -3.40 -4.31 20.27
CA ILE A 30 -4.63 -3.50 20.22
C ILE A 30 -5.87 -4.38 20.44
N ASP A 31 -5.95 -5.53 19.77
CA ASP A 31 -7.09 -6.47 19.85
C ASP A 31 -7.23 -7.09 21.25
N ARG A 32 -6.10 -7.36 21.93
CA ARG A 32 -6.10 -7.87 23.30
C ARG A 32 -6.42 -6.79 24.34
N HIS A 33 -6.44 -5.51 23.97
CA HIS A 33 -6.74 -4.43 24.90
C HIS A 33 -8.26 -4.21 25.02
N PRO A 34 -8.85 -4.35 26.22
CA PRO A 34 -10.27 -4.12 26.41
C PRO A 34 -10.67 -2.68 26.07
N VAL A 35 -11.75 -2.55 25.29
CA VAL A 35 -12.26 -1.25 24.81
C VAL A 35 -12.74 -0.43 26.01
N GLY A 36 -12.22 0.79 26.16
CA GLY A 36 -12.66 1.74 27.20
C GLY A 36 -11.90 1.64 28.53
N GLN A 37 -10.92 0.74 28.67
CA GLN A 37 -9.98 0.80 29.79
C GLN A 37 -8.80 1.74 29.48
N PRO A 38 -8.29 2.48 30.49
CA PRO A 38 -7.06 3.23 30.31
C PRO A 38 -5.87 2.28 30.15
N TYR A 39 -4.93 2.66 29.29
CA TYR A 39 -3.67 1.92 29.13
C TYR A 39 -2.89 1.93 30.44
N SER A 40 -2.39 0.77 30.87
CA SER A 40 -1.67 0.64 32.14
C SER A 40 -0.29 1.28 32.13
N ALA A 41 0.31 1.46 30.94
CA ALA A 41 1.60 2.09 30.76
C ALA A 41 1.57 3.11 29.62
N SER A 42 2.24 4.25 29.81
CA SER A 42 2.27 5.37 28.86
C SER A 42 2.81 5.01 27.47
N TRP A 43 3.63 3.97 27.35
CA TRP A 43 4.14 3.50 26.06
C TRP A 43 3.09 2.73 25.24
N MET A 44 2.04 2.18 25.87
CA MET A 44 1.00 1.43 25.16
C MET A 44 0.09 2.34 24.33
N GLU A 45 -0.03 3.61 24.70
CA GLU A 45 -0.73 4.64 23.91
C GLU A 45 -0.09 4.87 22.54
N ALA A 46 1.22 4.60 22.40
CA ALA A 46 1.94 4.75 21.14
C ALA A 46 1.70 3.58 20.16
N ILE A 47 1.24 2.42 20.63
CA ILE A 47 1.03 1.21 19.82
C ILE A 47 0.07 1.43 18.63
N PRO A 48 -1.12 2.04 18.79
CA PRO A 48 -2.01 2.31 17.67
C PRO A 48 -1.40 3.26 16.63
N PHE A 49 -0.60 4.25 17.06
CA PHE A 49 0.11 5.12 16.13
C PHE A 49 1.19 4.36 15.37
N VAL A 50 2.00 3.54 16.06
CA VAL A 50 3.02 2.69 15.43
C VAL A 50 2.38 1.74 14.43
N TRP A 51 1.24 1.12 14.77
CA TRP A 51 0.49 0.27 13.85
C TRP A 51 0.08 1.03 12.57
N LEU A 52 -0.48 2.22 12.73
CA LEU A 52 -0.99 3.05 11.62
C LEU A 52 0.15 3.49 10.68
N PHE A 53 1.26 3.99 11.25
CA PHE A 53 2.45 4.37 10.48
C PHE A 53 3.11 3.16 9.81
N THR A 54 3.11 1.99 10.45
CA THR A 54 3.69 0.78 9.89
C THR A 54 2.88 0.26 8.71
N ILE A 55 1.55 0.28 8.79
CA ILE A 55 0.68 -0.10 7.67
C ILE A 55 0.83 0.90 6.53
N PHE A 56 0.83 2.20 6.83
CA PHE A 56 0.98 3.23 5.82
C PHE A 56 2.33 3.11 5.10
N GLY A 57 3.43 3.03 5.87
CA GLY A 57 4.78 2.84 5.34
C GLY A 57 4.92 1.52 4.57
N GLY A 58 4.34 0.44 5.09
CA GLY A 58 4.30 -0.87 4.42
C GLY A 58 3.57 -0.82 3.08
N TYR A 59 2.45 -0.11 2.97
CA TYR A 59 1.73 0.06 1.71
C TYR A 59 2.58 0.79 0.65
N PHE A 60 3.25 1.88 1.03
CA PHE A 60 4.15 2.60 0.12
C PHE A 60 5.32 1.73 -0.34
N TRP A 61 5.93 0.99 0.59
CA TRP A 61 7.01 0.06 0.27
C TRP A 61 6.54 -1.11 -0.59
N PHE A 62 5.31 -1.58 -0.40
CA PHE A 62 4.69 -2.62 -1.21
C PHE A 62 4.46 -2.15 -2.66
N ILE A 63 3.88 -0.96 -2.85
CA ILE A 63 3.67 -0.37 -4.18
C ILE A 63 5.02 -0.17 -4.89
N ALA A 64 6.01 0.39 -4.19
CA ALA A 64 7.35 0.57 -4.72
C ALA A 64 7.97 -0.79 -5.12
N SER A 65 7.86 -1.82 -4.26
CA SER A 65 8.31 -3.17 -4.58
C SER A 65 7.61 -3.75 -5.80
N MET A 66 6.29 -3.55 -5.92
CA MET A 66 5.50 -4.05 -7.03
C MET A 66 5.94 -3.40 -8.35
N ILE A 67 6.10 -2.07 -8.40
CA ILE A 67 6.54 -1.34 -9.60
C ILE A 67 7.92 -1.84 -10.03
N ILE A 68 8.86 -1.93 -9.10
CA ILE A 68 10.24 -2.30 -9.43
C ILE A 68 10.31 -3.79 -9.83
N PHE A 69 9.53 -4.67 -9.20
CA PHE A 69 9.37 -6.07 -9.62
C PHE A 69 8.80 -6.15 -11.05
N LEU A 70 7.75 -5.37 -11.35
CA LEU A 70 7.14 -5.33 -12.68
C LEU A 70 8.15 -4.87 -13.74
N VAL A 71 9.00 -3.89 -13.43
CA VAL A 71 10.09 -3.43 -14.30
C VAL A 71 11.14 -4.54 -14.52
N GLU A 72 11.56 -5.25 -13.47
CA GLU A 72 12.55 -6.34 -13.60
C GLU A 72 12.00 -7.56 -14.36
N VAL A 73 10.75 -7.95 -14.13
CA VAL A 73 10.09 -9.04 -14.86
C VAL A 73 9.88 -8.65 -16.33
N SER A 74 9.50 -7.39 -16.61
CA SER A 74 9.36 -6.86 -17.98
C SER A 74 10.68 -6.89 -18.75
N ARG A 75 11.83 -6.81 -18.07
CA ARG A 75 13.15 -6.90 -18.70
C ARG A 75 13.52 -8.32 -19.12
N ARG A 76 13.00 -9.35 -18.45
CA ARG A 76 13.38 -10.75 -18.70
C ARG A 76 12.41 -11.49 -19.62
N ASN A 77 11.12 -11.14 -19.59
CA ASN A 77 10.09 -11.78 -20.40
C ASN A 77 9.21 -10.74 -21.12
N MET A 78 9.06 -10.88 -22.45
CA MET A 78 8.20 -10.03 -23.29
C MET A 78 6.75 -10.01 -22.79
N LEU A 79 6.24 -11.12 -22.25
CA LEU A 79 4.90 -11.24 -21.67
C LEU A 79 4.66 -10.30 -20.48
N ALA A 80 5.68 -10.03 -19.67
CA ALA A 80 5.53 -9.15 -18.52
C ALA A 80 5.49 -7.67 -18.90
N LYS A 81 6.03 -7.28 -20.07
CA LYS A 81 5.79 -5.93 -20.65
C LYS A 81 4.33 -5.76 -21.04
N VAL A 82 3.73 -6.78 -21.65
CA VAL A 82 2.31 -6.78 -22.03
C VAL A 82 1.42 -6.71 -20.80
N LEU A 83 1.73 -7.49 -19.76
CA LEU A 83 1.01 -7.47 -18.50
C LEU A 83 1.12 -6.10 -17.79
N LEU A 84 2.29 -5.46 -17.83
CA LEU A 84 2.51 -4.12 -17.29
C LEU A 84 1.67 -3.06 -18.02
N GLY A 85 1.65 -3.11 -19.36
CA GLY A 85 0.76 -2.26 -20.16
C GLY A 85 -0.71 -2.48 -19.82
N PHE A 86 -1.12 -3.73 -19.61
CA PHE A 86 -2.48 -4.08 -19.24
C PHE A 86 -2.88 -3.56 -17.85
N ILE A 87 -2.01 -3.67 -16.85
CA ILE A 87 -2.26 -3.14 -15.50
C ILE A 87 -2.41 -1.61 -15.53
N ILE A 88 -1.52 -0.91 -16.23
CA ILE A 88 -1.61 0.55 -16.38
C ILE A 88 -2.90 0.94 -17.10
N LEU A 89 -3.27 0.21 -18.15
CA LEU A 89 -4.52 0.45 -18.89
C LEU A 89 -5.75 0.24 -18.00
N CYS A 90 -5.81 -0.86 -17.24
CA CYS A 90 -6.88 -1.11 -16.27
C CYS A 90 -6.97 -0.01 -15.21
N PHE A 91 -5.82 0.43 -14.68
CA PHE A 91 -5.78 1.50 -13.70
C PHE A 91 -6.30 2.82 -14.28
N ALA A 92 -5.87 3.18 -15.50
CA ALA A 92 -6.35 4.36 -16.21
C ALA A 92 -7.87 4.30 -16.45
N LEU A 93 -8.38 3.15 -16.90
CA LEU A 93 -9.82 2.94 -17.11
C LEU A 93 -10.61 3.06 -15.80
N LEU A 94 -10.12 2.50 -14.70
CA LEU A 94 -10.75 2.64 -13.38
C LEU A 94 -10.78 4.10 -12.92
N THR A 95 -9.68 4.85 -13.11
CA THR A 95 -9.64 6.27 -12.76
C THR A 95 -10.58 7.13 -13.62
N LEU A 96 -10.70 6.81 -14.91
CA LEU A 96 -11.66 7.47 -15.80
C LEU A 96 -13.09 7.17 -15.38
N TRP A 97 -13.38 5.92 -15.00
CA TRP A 97 -14.70 5.52 -14.52
C TRP A 97 -15.06 6.20 -13.20
N SER A 98 -14.12 6.28 -12.26
CA SER A 98 -14.33 7.00 -10.99
C SER A 98 -14.57 8.49 -11.22
N LEU A 99 -13.82 9.12 -12.14
CA LEU A 99 -14.01 10.53 -12.49
C LEU A 99 -15.37 10.75 -13.15
N PHE A 100 -15.80 9.84 -14.03
CA PHE A 100 -17.11 9.90 -14.67
C PHE A 100 -18.24 9.86 -13.64
N ILE A 101 -18.18 8.93 -12.68
CA ILE A 101 -19.15 8.85 -11.57
C ILE A 101 -19.11 10.11 -10.72
N PHE A 102 -17.91 10.64 -10.43
CA PHE A 102 -17.74 11.85 -9.62
C PHE A 102 -18.34 13.09 -10.29
N PHE A 103 -18.04 13.33 -11.57
CA PHE A 103 -18.62 14.44 -12.32
C PHE A 103 -20.13 14.25 -12.56
N GLY A 104 -20.59 13.02 -12.80
CA GLY A 104 -22.00 12.69 -12.89
C GLY A 104 -22.75 12.98 -11.58
N GLY A 105 -22.16 12.62 -10.43
CA GLY A 105 -22.70 12.92 -9.11
C GLY A 105 -22.82 14.43 -8.85
N ILE A 106 -21.79 15.21 -9.22
CA ILE A 106 -21.82 16.68 -9.12
C ILE A 106 -22.91 17.26 -10.03
N TRP A 107 -23.11 16.71 -11.23
CA TRP A 107 -24.12 17.20 -12.18
C TRP A 107 -25.55 16.93 -11.68
N VAL A 108 -25.80 15.75 -11.11
CA VAL A 108 -27.08 15.41 -10.46
C VAL A 108 -27.39 16.34 -9.29
N LEU A 109 -26.39 16.66 -8.47
CA LEU A 109 -26.54 17.61 -7.35
C LEU A 109 -26.79 19.05 -7.80
N ARG A 110 -26.37 19.42 -9.02
CA ARG A 110 -26.57 20.76 -9.58
C ARG A 110 -27.95 20.96 -10.21
N GLY A 111 -28.61 19.87 -10.62
CA GLY A 111 -29.96 19.90 -11.21
C GLY A 111 -31.11 19.92 -10.19
N THR A 112 -30.80 19.84 -8.90
CA THR A 112 -31.77 19.90 -7.78
C THR A 112 -31.85 21.28 -7.13
N HIS A 113 -31.80 22.35 -7.95
CA HIS A 113 -32.09 23.73 -7.55
C HIS A 113 -33.07 24.37 -8.52
#